data_AF-A0A2S0VPQ7-F1
#
_entry.id   AF-A0A2S0VPQ7-F1
#
_cell.length_a   1.000
_cell.length_b   1.000
_cell.length_c   1.000
_cell.angle_alpha   90.00
_cell.angle_beta   90.00
_cell.angle_gamma   90.00
#
_symmetry.space_group_name_H-M   'P 1'
#
loop_
_entity.id
_entity.type
_entity.pdbx_description
1 polymer ?
#
loop_
_entity_poly.entity_id
_entity_poly.type
_entity_poly.pdbx_seq_one_letter_code
_entity_poly.pdbx_strand_id
1 'polypeptide(L)'
;MNELEKRQLEKLDYELGQALEKLGTSAKLVRYIESQGFDFSLRKIGDCSISLWDIREQIYSLAPELKPSFIQEFEADRSRFDTLSKLSRQAKKLENDQKFQEASQVYKKLLAQSEHGHFRRVAEAGLYRVGT
;
A
#
# COMPACT_ATOMS: atom_id res chain seq x y z
N MET A 1 6.81 27.15 -7.27
CA MET A 1 5.95 26.94 -6.10
C MET A 1 6.65 27.52 -4.89
N ASN A 2 5.97 28.33 -4.09
CA ASN A 2 6.52 28.88 -2.85
C ASN A 2 6.39 27.86 -1.69
N GLU A 3 7.10 28.10 -0.58
CA GLU A 3 7.12 27.20 0.58
C GLU A 3 5.75 26.97 1.23
N LEU A 4 4.87 27.97 1.18
CA LEU A 4 3.51 27.84 1.73
C LEU A 4 2.64 26.92 0.87
N GLU A 5 2.68 27.11 -0.45
CA GLU A 5 1.99 26.26 -1.43
C GLU A 5 2.47 24.80 -1.32
N LYS A 6 3.78 24.60 -1.17
CA LYS A 6 4.36 23.27 -0.98
C LYS A 6 3.82 22.57 0.26
N ARG A 7 3.81 23.25 1.41
CA ARG A 7 3.26 22.70 2.67
C ARG A 7 1.77 22.40 2.58
N GLN A 8 1.02 23.18 1.80
CA GLN A 8 -0.40 22.92 1.55
C GLN A 8 -0.59 21.64 0.72
N LEU A 9 0.23 21.42 -0.30
CA LEU A 9 0.21 20.18 -1.09
C LEU A 9 0.63 18.96 -0.26
N GLU A 10 1.65 19.08 0.59
CA GLU A 10 2.04 18.02 1.55
C GLU A 10 0.88 17.62 2.45
N LYS A 11 0.21 18.61 3.06
CA LYS A 11 -0.94 18.37 3.91
C LYS A 11 -2.09 17.72 3.13
N LEU A 12 -2.36 18.19 1.92
CA LEU A 12 -3.42 17.64 1.08
C LEU A 12 -3.13 16.18 0.69
N ASP A 13 -1.91 15.86 0.25
CA ASP A 13 -1.52 14.48 -0.08
C ASP A 13 -1.69 13.55 1.12
N TYR A 14 -1.30 14.02 2.32
CA TYR A 14 -1.47 13.28 3.56
C TYR A 14 -2.94 12.96 3.87
N GLU A 15 -3.83 13.95 3.78
CA GLU A 15 -5.27 13.75 4.02
C GLU A 15 -5.90 12.81 2.98
N LEU A 16 -5.52 12.95 1.70
CA LEU A 16 -5.97 12.05 0.64
C LEU A 16 -5.49 10.61 0.87
N GLY A 17 -4.25 10.43 1.33
CA GLY A 17 -3.70 9.13 1.73
C GLY A 17 -4.50 8.48 2.86
N GLN A 18 -4.83 9.24 3.91
CA GLN A 18 -5.68 8.74 5.01
C GLN A 18 -7.09 8.39 4.55
N ALA A 19 -7.68 9.18 3.65
CA ALA A 19 -8.99 8.90 3.10
C ALA A 19 -9.00 7.58 2.30
N LEU A 20 -7.97 7.35 1.47
CA LEU A 20 -7.79 6.09 0.74
C LEU A 20 -7.66 4.88 1.68
N GLU A 21 -6.92 5.01 2.78
CA GLU A 21 -6.79 3.93 3.77
C GLU A 21 -8.14 3.59 4.44
N LYS A 22 -8.91 4.62 4.80
CA LYS A 22 -10.26 4.45 5.37
C LYS A 22 -11.20 3.78 4.38
N LEU A 23 -11.22 4.20 3.11
CA LEU A 23 -12.00 3.55 2.05
C LEU A 23 -11.61 2.07 1.88
N GLY A 24 -10.30 1.76 1.90
CA GLY A 24 -9.82 0.39 1.83
C GLY A 24 -10.27 -0.47 3.01
N THR A 25 -10.33 0.11 4.21
CA THR A 25 -10.86 -0.56 5.42
C THR A 25 -12.37 -0.79 5.31
N SER A 26 -13.12 0.23 4.89
CA SER A 26 -14.56 0.12 4.63
C SER A 26 -14.88 -0.96 3.59
N ALA A 27 -14.10 -1.04 2.50
CA ALA A 27 -14.29 -2.09 1.48
C ALA A 27 -14.12 -3.50 2.06
N LYS A 28 -13.14 -3.72 2.95
CA LYS A 28 -12.94 -5.01 3.63
C LYS A 28 -14.11 -5.36 4.53
N LEU A 29 -14.61 -4.39 5.30
CA LEU A 29 -15.76 -4.59 6.19
C LEU A 29 -17.02 -4.93 5.38
N VAL A 30 -17.30 -4.19 4.30
CA VAL A 30 -18.43 -4.47 3.40
C VAL A 30 -18.34 -5.87 2.81
N ARG A 31 -17.14 -6.32 2.38
CA ARG A 31 -16.93 -7.70 1.89
C ARG A 31 -17.07 -8.76 2.97
N TYR A 32 -16.68 -8.46 4.21
CA TYR A 32 -16.73 -9.40 5.31
C TYR A 32 -18.16 -9.61 5.84
N ILE A 33 -18.92 -8.52 5.93
CA ILE A 33 -20.27 -8.54 6.50
C ILE A 33 -21.24 -9.32 5.60
N GLU A 34 -20.98 -9.43 4.29
CA GLU A 34 -21.94 -10.07 3.39
C GLU A 34 -21.36 -11.00 2.32
N SER A 35 -21.99 -12.17 2.21
CA SER A 35 -21.90 -13.10 1.09
C SER A 35 -23.00 -12.88 0.02
N GLN A 36 -23.80 -11.81 0.10
CA GLN A 36 -25.08 -11.68 -0.63
C GLN A 36 -25.44 -10.29 -1.24
N GLY A 37 -24.49 -9.54 -1.83
CA GLY A 37 -24.86 -8.60 -2.92
C GLY A 37 -24.74 -7.08 -2.70
N PHE A 38 -23.69 -6.58 -2.04
CA PHE A 38 -23.32 -5.15 -2.03
C PHE A 38 -22.34 -4.73 -3.14
N ASP A 39 -22.46 -5.28 -4.35
CA ASP A 39 -21.61 -4.90 -5.50
C ASP A 39 -21.66 -3.39 -5.79
N PHE A 40 -22.82 -2.76 -5.56
CA PHE A 40 -23.00 -1.32 -5.75
C PHE A 40 -22.15 -0.49 -4.77
N SER A 41 -22.15 -0.83 -3.49
CA SER A 41 -21.38 -0.12 -2.46
C SER A 41 -19.88 -0.28 -2.68
N LEU A 42 -19.44 -1.49 -3.04
CA LEU A 42 -18.04 -1.75 -3.39
C LEU A 42 -17.62 -0.97 -4.64
N ARG A 43 -18.50 -0.87 -5.65
CA ARG A 43 -18.25 -0.04 -6.84
C ARG A 43 -18.10 1.43 -6.46
N LYS A 44 -18.99 1.99 -5.63
CA LYS A 44 -18.89 3.37 -5.16
C LYS A 44 -17.62 3.65 -4.37
N ILE A 45 -17.20 2.72 -3.51
CA ILE A 45 -15.93 2.83 -2.79
C ILE A 45 -14.76 2.81 -3.79
N GLY A 46 -14.83 1.95 -4.82
CA GLY A 46 -13.85 1.92 -5.91
C GLY A 46 -13.77 3.23 -6.68
N ASP A 47 -14.91 3.77 -7.13
CA ASP A 47 -15.01 5.03 -7.87
C ASP A 47 -14.41 6.19 -7.06
N CYS A 48 -14.77 6.31 -5.78
CA CYS A 48 -14.19 7.31 -4.88
C CYS A 48 -12.67 7.13 -4.75
N SER A 49 -12.20 5.89 -4.64
CA SER A 49 -10.76 5.60 -4.51
C SER A 49 -9.99 6.02 -5.77
N ILE A 50 -10.56 5.82 -6.96
CA ILE A 50 -9.98 6.26 -8.24
C ILE A 50 -9.90 7.79 -8.28
N SER A 51 -11.01 8.48 -8.00
CA SER A 51 -11.03 9.95 -8.03
C SER A 51 -10.04 10.58 -7.05
N LEU A 52 -9.86 9.99 -5.86
CA LEU A 52 -8.84 10.46 -4.91
C LEU A 52 -7.42 10.21 -5.43
N TRP A 53 -7.18 9.09 -6.13
CA TRP A 53 -5.90 8.81 -6.78
C TRP A 53 -5.58 9.81 -7.89
N ASP A 54 -6.56 10.15 -8.73
CA ASP A 54 -6.36 11.11 -9.82
C ASP A 54 -5.93 12.49 -9.28
N ILE A 55 -6.49 12.92 -8.14
CA ILE A 55 -6.07 14.16 -7.47
C ILE A 55 -4.62 14.04 -6.97
N ARG A 56 -4.23 12.90 -6.40
CA ARG A 56 -2.84 12.69 -5.94
C ARG A 56 -1.84 12.69 -7.09
N GLU A 57 -2.17 12.11 -8.24
CA GLU A 57 -1.31 12.18 -9.43
C GLU A 57 -1.14 13.62 -9.93
N GLN A 58 -2.18 14.46 -9.86
CA GLN A 58 -2.04 15.89 -10.14
C GLN A 58 -1.10 16.57 -9.13
N ILE A 59 -1.20 16.24 -7.84
CA ILE A 59 -0.26 16.75 -6.82
C ILE A 59 1.18 16.33 -7.16
N TYR A 60 1.42 15.08 -7.55
CA TYR A 60 2.76 14.60 -7.90
C TYR A 60 3.30 15.21 -9.19
N SER A 61 2.45 15.59 -10.12
CA SER A 61 2.88 16.35 -11.31
C SER A 61 3.41 17.75 -10.94
N LEU A 62 2.88 18.35 -9.85
CA LEU A 62 3.28 19.66 -9.36
C LEU A 62 4.45 19.59 -8.35
N ALA A 63 4.52 18.51 -7.57
CA ALA A 63 5.53 18.26 -6.55
C ALA A 63 5.96 16.78 -6.55
N PRO A 64 6.84 16.36 -7.49
CA PRO A 64 7.24 14.96 -7.66
C PRO A 64 7.88 14.33 -6.42
N GLU A 65 8.51 15.16 -5.57
CA GLU A 65 9.12 14.72 -4.31
C GLU A 65 8.11 14.18 -3.29
N LEU A 66 6.82 14.54 -3.42
CA LEU A 66 5.76 14.04 -2.55
C LEU A 66 5.31 12.63 -2.92
N LYS A 67 5.66 12.15 -4.12
CA LYS A 67 5.26 10.82 -4.59
C LYS A 67 5.89 9.75 -3.69
N PRO A 68 5.08 8.91 -3.02
CA PRO A 68 5.62 7.86 -2.15
C PRO A 68 6.59 6.94 -2.88
N SER A 69 7.67 6.56 -2.20
CA SER A 69 8.75 5.73 -2.78
C SER A 69 8.23 4.43 -3.41
N PHE A 70 7.16 3.84 -2.83
CA PHE A 70 6.57 2.61 -3.36
C PHE A 70 5.93 2.79 -4.73
N ILE A 71 5.39 3.98 -5.03
CA ILE A 71 4.80 4.27 -6.34
C ILE A 71 5.93 4.51 -7.34
N GLN A 72 6.97 5.23 -6.92
CA GLN A 72 8.17 5.41 -7.74
C GLN A 72 8.80 4.06 -8.09
N GLU A 73 8.89 3.13 -7.14
CA GLU A 73 9.35 1.75 -7.37
C GLU A 73 8.44 0.98 -8.34
N PHE A 74 7.10 1.13 -8.20
CA PHE A 74 6.14 0.51 -9.11
C PHE A 74 6.26 1.02 -10.55
N GLU A 75 6.43 2.33 -10.73
CA GLU A 75 6.54 2.95 -12.05
C GLU A 75 7.88 2.67 -12.73
N ALA A 76 8.96 2.58 -11.95
CA ALA A 76 10.29 2.26 -12.46
C ALA A 76 10.39 0.81 -12.95
N ASP A 77 9.83 -0.15 -12.22
CA ASP A 77 9.81 -1.56 -12.62
C ASP A 77 8.58 -2.30 -12.05
N ARG A 78 7.50 -2.26 -12.84
CA ARG A 78 6.24 -2.92 -12.50
C ARG A 78 6.38 -4.43 -12.28
N SER A 79 7.24 -5.09 -13.05
CA SER A 79 7.45 -6.55 -12.95
C SER A 79 8.11 -6.93 -11.63
N ARG A 80 9.13 -6.17 -11.24
CA ARG A 80 9.78 -6.28 -9.94
C ARG A 80 8.80 -5.99 -8.81
N PHE A 81 8.01 -4.91 -8.91
CA PHE A 81 7.01 -4.56 -7.90
C PHE A 81 5.96 -5.66 -7.71
N ASP A 82 5.45 -6.24 -8.81
CA ASP A 82 4.48 -7.35 -8.74
C ASP A 82 5.08 -8.60 -8.08
N THR A 83 6.35 -8.87 -8.33
CA THR A 83 7.10 -9.97 -7.70
C THR A 83 7.23 -9.76 -6.19
N LEU A 84 7.67 -8.58 -5.77
CA LEU A 84 7.80 -8.22 -4.35
C LEU A 84 6.43 -8.19 -3.65
N SER A 85 5.39 -7.73 -4.35
CA SER A 85 4.00 -7.73 -3.87
C SER A 85 3.46 -9.15 -3.65
N LYS A 86 3.81 -10.10 -4.52
CA LYS A 86 3.44 -11.52 -4.33
C LYS A 86 4.15 -12.11 -3.11
N LEU A 87 5.45 -11.86 -2.96
CA LEU A 87 6.22 -12.30 -1.79
C LEU A 87 5.67 -11.72 -0.49
N SER A 88 5.36 -10.42 -0.46
CA SER A 88 4.76 -9.75 0.70
C SER A 88 3.40 -10.35 1.08
N ARG A 89 2.51 -10.57 0.10
CA ARG A 89 1.20 -11.22 0.34
C ARG A 89 1.34 -12.66 0.83
N GLN A 90 2.29 -13.42 0.27
CA GLN A 90 2.57 -14.78 0.71
C GLN A 90 3.06 -14.82 2.16
N ALA A 91 4.03 -13.96 2.52
CA ALA A 91 4.55 -13.91 3.89
C ALA A 91 3.45 -13.55 4.89
N LYS A 92 2.62 -12.55 4.58
CA LYS A 92 1.51 -12.13 5.43
C LYS A 92 0.44 -13.22 5.58
N LYS A 93 0.18 -13.99 4.52
CA LYS A 93 -0.73 -15.14 4.61
C LYS A 93 -0.17 -16.21 5.58
N LEU A 94 1.10 -16.59 5.42
CA LEU A 94 1.75 -17.56 6.30
C LEU A 94 1.78 -17.07 7.76
N GLU A 95 2.03 -15.77 7.97
CA GLU A 95 1.95 -15.13 9.29
C GLU A 95 0.54 -15.25 9.90
N ASN A 96 -0.50 -14.92 9.14
CA ASN A 96 -1.89 -15.04 9.59
C ASN A 96 -2.29 -16.50 9.87
N ASP A 97 -1.73 -17.44 9.11
CA ASP A 97 -1.92 -18.89 9.28
C ASP A 97 -1.05 -19.46 10.43
N GLN A 98 -0.34 -18.61 11.21
CA GLN A 98 0.58 -18.95 12.31
C GLN A 98 1.76 -19.84 11.90
N LYS A 99 2.07 -19.91 10.61
CA LYS A 99 3.22 -20.65 10.05
C LYS A 99 4.48 -19.79 10.14
N PHE A 100 4.91 -19.44 11.35
CA PHE A 100 5.92 -18.40 11.58
C PHE A 100 7.29 -18.73 10.97
N GLN A 101 7.72 -19.99 10.99
CA GLN A 101 8.98 -20.39 10.36
C GLN A 101 8.95 -20.18 8.83
N GLU A 102 7.87 -20.60 8.17
CA GLU A 102 7.68 -20.40 6.73
C GLU A 102 7.55 -18.90 6.42
N ALA A 103 6.78 -18.15 7.22
CA ALA A 103 6.63 -16.70 7.07
C ALA A 103 7.99 -15.97 7.18
N SER A 104 8.83 -16.36 8.16
CA SER A 104 10.17 -15.81 8.36
C SER A 104 11.06 -16.04 7.13
N GLN A 105 11.02 -17.22 6.53
CA GLN A 105 11.79 -17.50 5.30
C GLN A 105 11.35 -16.60 4.13
N VAL A 106 10.04 -16.41 3.95
CA VAL A 106 9.52 -15.55 2.88
C VAL A 106 9.84 -14.07 3.15
N TYR A 107 9.76 -13.60 4.40
CA TYR A 107 10.18 -12.24 4.74
C TYR A 107 11.68 -12.02 4.56
N LYS A 108 12.56 -12.99 4.87
CA LYS A 108 13.99 -12.91 4.55
C LYS A 108 14.23 -12.79 3.06
N LYS A 109 13.50 -13.56 2.25
CA LYS A 109 13.56 -13.49 0.78
C LYS A 109 13.07 -12.13 0.26
N LEU A 110 11.99 -11.59 0.82
CA LEU A 110 11.49 -10.26 0.50
C LEU A 110 12.53 -9.19 0.83
N LEU A 111 13.14 -9.27 2.01
CA LEU A 111 14.18 -8.33 2.45
C LEU A 111 15.39 -8.34 1.52
N ALA A 112 15.87 -9.53 1.13
CA ALA A 112 17.01 -9.68 0.23
C ALA A 112 16.77 -9.11 -1.18
N GLN A 113 15.51 -9.05 -1.62
CA GLN A 113 15.13 -8.53 -2.96
C GLN A 113 14.68 -7.06 -2.92
N SER A 114 14.54 -6.48 -1.72
CA SER A 114 14.12 -5.10 -1.52
C SER A 114 15.34 -4.24 -1.20
N GLU A 115 15.76 -3.39 -2.14
CA GLU A 115 16.92 -2.51 -1.93
C GLU A 115 16.59 -1.43 -0.88
N HIS A 116 15.53 -0.65 -1.11
CA HIS A 116 15.04 0.39 -0.20
C HIS A 116 13.50 0.47 -0.24
N GLY A 117 12.90 1.32 0.60
CA GLY A 117 11.50 1.71 0.44
C GLY A 117 10.45 0.81 1.12
N HIS A 118 9.33 0.55 0.45
CA HIS A 118 8.14 -0.04 1.11
C HIS A 118 8.32 -1.53 1.46
N PHE A 119 8.74 -2.35 0.50
CA PHE A 119 8.86 -3.80 0.72
C PHE A 119 9.93 -4.16 1.75
N ARG A 120 11.00 -3.36 1.82
CA ARG A 120 12.02 -3.48 2.87
C ARG A 120 11.39 -3.29 4.27
N ARG A 121 10.66 -2.19 4.47
CA ARG A 121 9.97 -1.90 5.75
C ARG A 121 8.96 -2.98 6.12
N VAL A 122 8.21 -3.49 5.13
CA VAL A 122 7.28 -4.61 5.33
C VAL A 122 8.01 -5.87 5.77
N ALA A 123 9.15 -6.19 5.15
CA ALA A 123 9.94 -7.36 5.48
C ALA A 123 10.57 -7.27 6.89
N GLU A 124 11.16 -6.13 7.25
CA GLU A 124 11.75 -5.89 8.57
C GLU A 124 10.69 -5.99 9.68
N ALA A 125 9.54 -5.33 9.51
CA ALA A 125 8.43 -5.41 10.45
C ALA A 125 7.85 -6.83 10.54
N GLY A 126 7.77 -7.54 9.41
CA GLY A 126 7.35 -8.94 9.36
C GLY A 126 8.26 -9.85 10.15
N LEU A 127 9.57 -9.76 9.93
CA LEU A 127 10.59 -10.54 10.65
C LEU A 127 10.55 -10.30 12.15
N TYR A 128 10.29 -9.07 12.58
CA TYR A 128 10.13 -8.77 14.00
C TYR A 128 8.92 -9.52 14.61
N ARG A 129 7.79 -9.59 13.90
CA ARG A 129 6.57 -10.25 14.40
C ARG A 129 6.65 -11.77 14.44
N VAL A 130 7.36 -12.39 13.49
CA VAL A 130 7.44 -13.85 13.36
C VAL A 130 8.74 -14.44 13.91
N GLY A 131 9.66 -13.58 14.38
CA GLY A 131 11.03 -13.92 14.77
C GLY A 131 11.26 -14.05 16.28
N THR A 132 10.20 -14.10 17.10
CA THR A 132 10.25 -14.51 18.51
C THR A 132 9.84 -15.96 18.69
#